data_AF-W2URC6-F1
#
_entry.id   AF-W2URC6-F1
#
_cell.length_a   1.000
_cell.length_b   1.000
_cell.length_c   1.000
_cell.angle_alpha   90.00
_cell.angle_beta   90.00
_cell.angle_gamma   90.00
#
_symmetry.space_group_name_H-M   'P 1'
#
loop_
_entity.id
_entity.type
_entity.pdbx_description
1 polymer ?
#
loop_
_entity_poly.entity_id
_entity_poly.type
_entity_poly.pdbx_seq_one_letter_code
_entity_poly.pdbx_strand_id
1 'polypeptide(L)'
;MSIEEEKKLEAITRRMIQDSGLEKPSAGFMNRVMLSIQKEQQYAYTPLIKKWGWYIIASLLTAITVILIKFSDRSTFLEHLGVVKKIDFSNLDIVSKLQFSDTTSFVLIMAFSLILFQMYLIKKMYFKQFK
;
A
#
# COMPACT_ATOMS: atom_id res chain seq x y z
N MET A 1 17.16 -51.05 24.08
CA MET A 1 16.86 -50.00 25.06
C MET A 1 15.41 -50.21 25.47
N SER A 2 15.16 -50.52 26.74
CA SER A 2 13.81 -50.88 27.21
C SER A 2 13.03 -49.62 27.60
N ILE A 3 11.70 -49.63 27.45
CA ILE A 3 10.80 -48.50 27.80
C ILE A 3 10.99 -48.06 29.28
N GLU A 4 11.36 -49.01 30.14
CA GLU A 4 11.69 -48.79 31.55
C GLU A 4 12.91 -47.87 31.74
N GLU A 5 13.93 -48.02 30.89
CA GLU A 5 15.15 -47.20 30.92
C GLU A 5 14.87 -45.76 30.48
N GLU A 6 14.04 -45.56 29.47
CA GLU A 6 13.63 -44.22 29.00
C GLU A 6 12.87 -43.47 30.09
N LYS A 7 11.92 -44.13 30.74
CA LYS A 7 11.13 -43.54 31.84
C LYS A 7 11.98 -43.18 33.05
N LYS A 8 12.99 -43.99 33.36
CA LYS A 8 13.93 -43.73 34.45
C LYS A 8 14.84 -42.54 34.12
N LEU A 9 15.30 -42.43 32.88
CA LEU A 9 16.10 -41.30 32.40
C LEU A 9 15.31 -39.99 32.40
N GLU A 10 14.05 -40.04 31.98
CA GLU A 10 13.13 -38.90 32.02
C GLU A 10 12.87 -38.43 33.47
N ALA A 11 12.66 -39.37 34.39
CA ALA A 11 12.46 -39.06 35.81
C ALA A 11 13.71 -38.42 36.46
N ILE A 12 14.91 -38.88 36.10
CA ILE A 12 16.17 -38.29 36.58
C ILE A 12 16.36 -36.88 36.01
N THR A 13 16.13 -36.70 34.72
CA THR A 13 16.22 -35.40 34.04
C THR A 13 15.26 -34.39 34.65
N ARG A 14 14.00 -34.82 34.89
CA ARG A 14 12.98 -33.97 35.50
C ARG A 14 13.34 -33.55 36.92
N ARG A 15 13.96 -34.44 37.71
CA ARG A 15 14.44 -34.12 39.07
C ARG A 15 15.60 -33.14 39.03
N MET A 16 16.58 -33.35 38.14
CA MET A 16 17.69 -32.40 37.96
C MET A 16 17.21 -30.98 37.60
N ILE A 17 16.19 -30.87 36.74
CA ILE A 17 15.61 -29.57 36.33
C ILE A 17 14.77 -28.93 37.46
N GLN A 18 14.13 -29.74 38.31
CA GLN A 18 13.41 -29.23 39.48
C GLN A 18 14.35 -28.79 40.60
N ASP A 19 15.43 -29.53 40.83
CA ASP A 19 16.42 -29.27 41.87
C ASP A 19 17.36 -28.10 41.52
N SER A 20 17.51 -27.76 40.24
CA SER A 20 18.30 -26.60 39.81
C SER A 20 17.73 -25.25 40.27
N GLY A 21 16.51 -25.23 40.85
CA GLY A 21 15.85 -24.01 41.28
C GLY A 21 15.52 -23.09 40.09
N LEU A 22 14.53 -22.23 40.27
CA LEU A 22 14.34 -21.11 39.35
C LEU A 22 15.51 -20.15 39.60
N GLU A 23 16.59 -20.28 38.83
CA GLU A 23 17.64 -19.26 38.79
C GLU A 23 16.94 -17.91 38.60
N LYS A 24 16.99 -17.06 39.64
CA LYS A 24 16.38 -15.74 39.54
C LYS A 24 17.11 -15.03 38.41
N PRO A 25 16.40 -14.66 37.33
CA PRO A 25 17.06 -14.03 36.21
C PRO A 25 17.75 -12.76 36.71
N SER A 26 18.94 -12.50 36.17
CA SER A 26 19.75 -11.35 36.57
C SER A 26 18.93 -10.05 36.50
N ALA A 27 19.22 -9.10 37.39
CA ALA A 27 18.56 -7.81 37.41
C ALA A 27 18.53 -7.19 35.99
N GLY A 28 17.33 -6.88 35.50
CA GLY A 28 17.12 -6.33 34.16
C GLY A 28 17.05 -7.35 33.01
N PHE A 29 17.01 -8.67 33.25
CA PHE A 29 16.82 -9.69 32.20
C PHE A 29 15.56 -9.44 31.38
N MET A 30 14.43 -9.18 32.07
CA MET A 30 13.17 -8.87 31.39
C MET A 30 13.29 -7.63 30.50
N ASN A 31 14.01 -6.61 30.96
CA ASN A 31 14.23 -5.40 30.17
C ASN A 31 15.10 -5.68 28.94
N ARG A 32 16.16 -6.50 29.07
CA ARG A 32 17.01 -6.91 27.95
C ARG A 32 16.24 -7.76 26.93
N VAL A 33 15.45 -8.72 27.39
CA VAL A 33 14.60 -9.56 26.53
C VAL A 33 13.54 -8.72 25.82
N MET A 34 12.85 -7.82 26.54
CA MET A 34 11.85 -6.93 25.95
C MET A 34 12.45 -5.99 24.91
N LEU A 35 13.66 -5.46 25.16
CA LEU A 35 14.39 -4.63 24.20
C LEU A 35 14.82 -5.41 22.95
N SER A 36 15.24 -6.67 23.10
CA SER A 36 15.57 -7.54 21.97
C SER A 36 14.35 -7.86 21.11
N ILE A 37 13.21 -8.15 21.75
CA ILE A 37 11.95 -8.44 21.04
C ILE A 37 11.38 -7.18 20.35
N GLN A 38 11.46 -6.01 21.00
CA GLN A 38 11.04 -4.75 20.38
C GLN A 38 11.87 -4.36 19.14
N LYS A 39 13.16 -4.71 19.11
CA LYS A 39 14.00 -4.47 17.92
C LYS A 39 13.55 -5.30 16.73
N GLU A 40 13.08 -6.53 16.95
CA GLU A 40 12.56 -7.39 15.89
C GLU A 40 11.09 -7.08 15.52
N GLN A 41 10.31 -6.56 16.47
CA GLN A 41 8.92 -6.12 16.28
C GLN A 41 8.79 -4.65 15.87
N GLN A 42 9.79 -4.09 15.20
CA GLN A 42 9.53 -2.88 14.41
C GLN A 42 8.65 -3.29 13.22
N TYR A 43 7.34 -3.39 13.47
CA TYR A 43 6.32 -3.31 12.44
C TYR A 43 6.50 -1.96 11.75
N ALA A 44 7.36 -1.95 10.74
CA ALA A 44 7.58 -0.80 9.90
C ALA A 44 6.20 -0.43 9.36
N TYR A 45 5.73 0.75 9.74
CA TYR A 45 4.47 1.31 9.26
C TYR A 45 4.59 1.42 7.74
N THR A 46 4.13 0.38 7.04
CA THR A 46 4.09 0.40 5.59
C THR A 46 2.86 1.23 5.23
N PRO A 47 3.02 2.34 4.51
CA PRO A 47 1.89 3.16 4.16
C PRO A 47 0.92 2.31 3.34
N LEU A 48 -0.36 2.28 3.76
CA LEU A 48 -1.45 1.50 3.17
C LEU A 48 -1.53 1.68 1.65
N ILE A 49 -1.17 2.89 1.18
CA ILE A 49 -1.03 3.24 -0.22
C ILE A 49 0.41 3.67 -0.45
N LYS A 50 1.14 2.92 -1.29
CA LYS A 50 2.48 3.33 -1.76
C LYS A 50 2.40 4.71 -2.41
N LYS A 51 3.44 5.54 -2.30
CA LYS A 51 3.49 6.90 -2.89
C LYS A 51 3.03 6.95 -4.35
N TRP A 52 3.30 5.90 -5.13
CA TRP A 52 2.84 5.79 -6.53
C TRP A 52 1.33 5.61 -6.69
N GLY A 53 0.66 4.96 -5.73
CA GLY A 53 -0.80 4.79 -5.73
C GLY A 53 -1.55 6.12 -5.67
N TRP A 54 -0.98 7.13 -5.00
CA TRP A 54 -1.55 8.48 -4.99
C TRP A 54 -1.57 9.14 -6.37
N TYR A 55 -0.54 8.92 -7.20
CA TYR A 55 -0.53 9.43 -8.57
C TYR A 55 -1.59 8.74 -9.45
N ILE A 56 -1.83 7.44 -9.23
CA ILE A 56 -2.89 6.70 -9.95
C ILE A 56 -4.26 7.23 -9.54
N ILE A 57 -4.50 7.43 -8.24
CA ILE A 57 -5.75 7.98 -7.73
C ILE A 57 -5.99 9.39 -8.27
N ALA A 58 -4.98 10.26 -8.22
CA ALA A 58 -5.06 11.62 -8.76
C ALA A 58 -5.35 11.61 -10.26
N SER A 59 -4.66 10.76 -11.02
CA SER A 59 -4.87 10.62 -12.45
C SER A 59 -6.29 10.13 -12.79
N LEU A 60 -6.78 9.11 -12.10
CA LEU A 60 -8.13 8.60 -12.30
C LEU A 60 -9.19 9.66 -11.98
N LEU A 61 -8.99 10.40 -10.87
CA LEU A 61 -9.88 11.49 -10.47
C LEU A 61 -9.91 12.57 -11.56
N THR A 62 -8.75 12.99 -12.06
CA THR A 62 -8.67 14.01 -13.13
C THR A 62 -9.33 13.55 -14.43
N ALA A 63 -9.15 12.28 -14.82
CA ALA A 63 -9.76 11.75 -16.04
C ALA A 63 -11.30 11.76 -15.93
N ILE A 64 -11.84 11.32 -14.78
CA ILE A 64 -13.27 11.35 -14.51
C ILE A 64 -13.80 12.79 -14.56
N THR A 65 -13.12 13.74 -13.93
CA THR A 65 -13.55 15.15 -13.95
C THR A 65 -13.59 15.73 -15.36
N VAL A 66 -12.58 15.45 -16.20
CA VAL A 66 -12.54 15.92 -17.59
C VAL A 66 -13.67 15.32 -18.42
N ILE A 67 -13.93 14.01 -18.26
CA ILE A 67 -15.01 13.33 -18.96
C ILE A 67 -16.37 13.89 -18.53
N LEU A 68 -16.57 14.11 -17.22
CA LEU A 68 -17.81 14.70 -16.71
C LEU A 68 -18.05 16.11 -17.23
N ILE A 69 -17.02 16.95 -17.32
CA ILE A 69 -17.15 18.31 -17.88
C ILE A 69 -17.47 18.29 -19.37
N LYS A 70 -16.88 17.35 -20.12
CA LYS A 70 -17.10 17.23 -21.57
C LYS A 70 -18.45 16.60 -21.93
N PHE A 71 -18.94 15.67 -21.13
CA PHE A 71 -20.20 14.96 -21.38
C PHE A 71 -21.41 15.62 -20.69
N SER A 72 -21.19 16.51 -19.72
CA SER A 72 -22.24 17.37 -19.18
C SER A 72 -22.53 18.47 -20.19
N ASP A 73 -23.37 18.14 -21.17
CA ASP A 73 -24.09 19.15 -21.93
C ASP A 73 -24.91 19.98 -20.93
N ARG A 74 -24.45 21.23 -20.71
CA ARG A 74 -25.06 22.32 -19.93
C ARG A 74 -26.17 21.90 -18.95
N SER A 75 -25.83 21.10 -17.94
CA SER A 75 -26.78 20.72 -16.90
C SER A 75 -26.26 21.17 -15.55
N THR A 76 -26.77 22.34 -15.13
CA THR A 76 -27.29 22.75 -13.79
C THR A 76 -26.75 22.12 -12.50
N PHE A 77 -26.19 20.92 -12.52
CA PHE A 77 -25.64 20.19 -11.39
C PHE A 77 -24.34 20.81 -10.85
N LEU A 78 -23.47 21.31 -11.74
CA LEU A 78 -22.23 22.01 -11.36
C LEU A 78 -22.49 23.40 -10.78
N GLU A 79 -23.62 24.01 -11.14
CA GLU A 79 -24.04 25.34 -10.67
C GLU A 79 -24.66 25.27 -9.26
N HIS A 80 -25.38 24.17 -8.96
CA HIS A 80 -26.00 23.94 -7.65
C HIS A 80 -25.00 23.59 -6.55
N LEU A 81 -23.85 23.00 -6.90
CA LEU A 81 -22.81 22.64 -5.94
C LEU A 81 -21.93 23.82 -5.51
N GLY A 82 -22.05 25.01 -6.11
CA GLY A 82 -21.29 26.22 -5.72
C GLY A 82 -19.76 26.12 -5.86
N VAL A 83 -19.21 24.94 -6.16
CA VAL A 83 -17.77 24.65 -6.21
C VAL A 83 -17.14 25.03 -7.56
N VAL A 84 -17.95 25.36 -8.58
CA VAL A 84 -17.49 25.59 -9.96
C VAL A 84 -17.65 27.04 -10.41
N LYS A 85 -17.86 28.00 -9.50
CA LYS A 85 -17.73 29.40 -9.88
C LYS A 85 -16.24 29.78 -9.84
N LYS A 86 -15.62 29.68 -11.02
CA LYS A 86 -14.24 30.10 -11.37
C LYS A 86 -13.11 29.12 -11.06
N ILE A 87 -13.20 27.90 -11.58
CA ILE A 87 -11.96 27.31 -12.12
C ILE A 87 -11.79 27.92 -13.51
N ASP A 88 -11.24 29.14 -13.53
CA ASP A 88 -10.99 29.86 -14.75
C ASP A 88 -9.72 29.26 -15.36
N PHE A 89 -9.90 28.25 -16.22
CA PHE A 89 -8.84 27.72 -17.07
C PHE A 89 -8.37 28.75 -18.12
N SER A 90 -8.83 30.02 -18.07
CA SER A 90 -8.39 31.10 -18.94
C SER A 90 -6.88 31.42 -18.84
N ASN A 91 -6.18 30.99 -17.78
CA ASN A 91 -4.71 31.10 -17.71
C ASN A 91 -3.99 29.89 -18.35
N LEU A 92 -4.75 28.89 -18.80
CA LEU A 92 -4.29 27.75 -19.59
C LEU A 92 -4.68 27.97 -21.05
N ASP A 93 -4.26 29.11 -21.62
CA ASP A 93 -4.39 29.42 -23.05
C ASP A 93 -3.77 28.36 -23.96
N ILE A 94 -2.89 27.53 -23.42
CA ILE A 94 -2.27 26.39 -24.11
C ILE A 94 -3.27 25.23 -24.25
N VAL A 95 -4.20 25.08 -23.31
CA VAL A 95 -5.21 24.00 -23.27
C VAL A 95 -6.51 24.42 -23.95
N SER A 96 -6.90 25.69 -23.84
CA SER A 96 -8.09 26.22 -24.53
C SER A 96 -7.93 26.29 -26.06
N LYS A 97 -6.69 26.43 -26.55
CA LYS A 97 -6.35 26.45 -27.98
C LYS A 97 -6.25 25.06 -28.61
N LEU A 98 -6.27 24.00 -27.80
CA LEU A 98 -6.30 22.62 -28.26
C LEU A 98 -7.76 22.19 -28.45
N GLN A 99 -8.31 22.50 -29.62
CA GLN A 99 -9.57 21.92 -30.07
C GLN A 99 -9.35 20.46 -30.47
N PHE A 100 -9.33 19.57 -29.48
CA PHE A 100 -9.34 18.13 -29.75
C PHE A 100 -10.73 17.73 -30.22
N SER A 101 -10.80 17.09 -31.39
CA SER A 101 -11.99 16.36 -31.83
C SER A 101 -12.33 15.29 -30.78
N ASP A 102 -13.62 14.97 -30.63
CA ASP A 102 -14.09 13.96 -29.67
C ASP A 102 -13.37 12.61 -29.87
N THR A 103 -13.07 12.28 -31.13
CA THR A 103 -12.29 11.10 -31.50
C THR A 103 -10.86 11.16 -30.97
N THR A 104 -10.20 12.32 -31.05
CA THR A 104 -8.82 12.48 -30.56
C THR A 104 -8.76 12.37 -29.05
N SER A 105 -9.74 12.94 -28.34
CA SER A 105 -9.84 12.84 -26.88
C SER A 105 -10.02 11.39 -26.42
N PHE A 106 -10.89 10.63 -27.09
CA PHE A 106 -11.11 9.21 -26.80
C PHE A 106 -9.84 8.37 -27.02
N VAL A 107 -9.14 8.59 -28.14
CA VAL A 107 -7.87 7.91 -28.44
C VAL A 107 -6.82 8.23 -27.38
N LEU A 108 -6.76 9.46 -26.88
CA LEU A 108 -5.78 9.89 -25.88
C LEU A 108 -6.04 9.22 -24.52
N ILE A 109 -7.31 9.13 -24.11
CA ILE A 109 -7.73 8.41 -22.89
C ILE A 109 -7.42 6.91 -23.01
N MET A 110 -7.74 6.31 -24.16
CA MET A 110 -7.48 4.90 -24.43
C MET A 110 -5.97 4.60 -24.43
N ALA A 111 -5.15 5.44 -25.07
CA ALA A 111 -3.70 5.33 -25.05
C ALA A 111 -3.13 5.46 -23.64
N PHE A 112 -3.63 6.43 -22.86
CA PHE A 112 -3.21 6.62 -21.47
C PHE A 112 -3.54 5.39 -20.60
N SER A 113 -4.75 4.84 -20.76
CA SER A 113 -5.17 3.60 -20.08
C SER A 113 -4.24 2.42 -20.43
N LEU A 114 -3.86 2.27 -21.70
CA LEU A 114 -2.93 1.24 -22.15
C LEU A 114 -1.53 1.40 -21.54
N ILE A 115 -1.02 2.63 -21.43
CA ILE A 115 0.28 2.91 -20.82
C ILE A 115 0.28 2.53 -19.33
N LEU A 116 -0.80 2.85 -18.60
CA LEU A 116 -0.97 2.43 -17.21
C LEU A 116 -1.01 0.91 -17.09
N PHE A 117 -1.75 0.24 -17.98
CA PHE A 117 -1.83 -1.22 -18.03
C PHE A 117 -0.46 -1.86 -18.30
N GLN A 118 0.32 -1.30 -19.23
CA GLN A 118 1.69 -1.73 -19.52
C GLN A 118 2.59 -1.57 -18.28
N MET A 119 2.53 -0.42 -17.59
CA MET A 119 3.29 -0.22 -16.34
C MET A 119 2.90 -1.23 -15.25
N TYR A 120 1.61 -1.56 -15.13
CA TYR A 120 1.14 -2.59 -14.21
C TYR A 120 1.70 -3.98 -14.54
N LEU A 121 1.66 -4.38 -15.82
CA LEU A 121 2.21 -5.67 -16.27
C LEU A 121 3.71 -5.78 -15.99
N ILE A 122 4.48 -4.75 -16.34
CA ILE A 122 5.93 -4.70 -16.09
C ILE A 122 6.19 -4.86 -14.59
N LYS A 123 5.51 -4.07 -13.74
CA LYS A 123 5.68 -4.15 -12.29
C LYS A 123 5.34 -5.54 -11.74
N LYS A 124 4.30 -6.20 -12.26
CA LYS A 124 3.92 -7.56 -11.90
C LYS A 124 4.99 -8.58 -12.28
N MET A 125 5.62 -8.43 -13.46
CA MET A 125 6.69 -9.31 -13.92
C MET A 125 7.98 -9.13 -13.11
N TYR A 126 8.44 -7.90 -12.91
CA TYR A 126 9.67 -7.62 -12.16
C TYR A 126 9.54 -7.99 -10.68
N PHE A 127 8.37 -7.79 -10.06
CA PHE A 127 8.15 -8.21 -8.67
C PHE A 127 8.16 -9.74 -8.50
N LYS A 128 7.88 -10.51 -9.56
CA LYS A 128 7.93 -11.98 -9.52
C LYS A 128 9.34 -12.55 -9.58
N GLN A 129 10.35 -11.77 -9.97
CA GLN A 129 11.75 -12.22 -10.02
C GLN A 129 12.59 -11.86 -8.78
N PHE A 130 12.02 -11.08 -7.84
CA PHE A 130 12.66 -10.72 -6.57
C PHE A 130 12.03 -11.42 -5.35
N LYS A 131 11.31 -12.52 -5.57
CA LYS A 131 10.84 -13.45 -4.54
C LYS A 131 11.23 -14.86 -4.95
#